data_AF-X1CUZ3-F1
#
_entry.id   AF-X1CUZ3-F1
#
_cell.length_a   1.000
_cell.length_b   1.000
_cell.length_c   1.000
_cell.angle_alpha   90.00
_cell.angle_beta   90.00
_cell.angle_gamma   90.00
#
_symmetry.space_group_name_H-M   'P 1'
#
loop_
_entity.id
_entity.type
_entity.pdbx_description
1 polymer ?
#
loop_
_entity_poly.entity_id
_entity_poly.type
_entity_poly.pdbx_seq_one_letter_code
_entity_poly.pdbx_strand_id
1 'polypeptide(L)'
;SYYVEWLTNKMEEEAEIYFKKIEALGGVIPAIKANFFQKEIANSSYKYQREIESKDRIIVGVNDFQLREACATPLLKIDEKS
;
A
#
# COMPACT_ATOMS: atom_id res chain seq x y z
N SER A 1 3.93 26.72 8.20
CA SER A 1 3.31 25.52 7.61
C SER A 1 3.04 24.48 8.68
N TYR A 2 2.14 24.80 9.62
CA TYR A 2 1.97 24.04 10.87
C TYR A 2 1.47 22.61 10.64
N TYR A 3 0.53 22.41 9.71
CA TYR A 3 -0.02 21.08 9.43
C TYR A 3 1.00 20.13 8.79
N VAL A 4 1.82 20.64 7.87
CA VAL A 4 2.84 19.82 7.19
C VAL A 4 3.96 19.45 8.17
N GLU A 5 4.44 20.40 8.97
CA GLU A 5 5.45 20.14 10.00
C GLU A 5 4.96 19.12 11.03
N TRP A 6 3.72 19.27 11.50
CA TRP A 6 3.10 18.28 12.39
C TRP A 6 3.01 16.90 11.73
N LEU A 7 2.60 16.84 10.45
CA LEU A 7 2.51 15.57 9.71
C LEU A 7 3.89 14.92 9.52
N THR A 8 4.92 15.72 9.26
CA THR A 8 6.32 15.26 9.18
C THR A 8 6.76 14.64 10.50
N ASN A 9 6.56 15.34 11.62
CA ASN A 9 6.92 14.83 12.95
C ASN A 9 6.18 13.54 13.28
N LYS A 10 4.89 13.46 12.95
CA LYS A 10 4.09 12.27 13.17
C LYS A 10 4.59 11.07 12.34
N MET A 11 4.95 11.31 11.08
CA MET A 11 5.50 10.27 10.21
C MET A 11 6.85 9.74 10.74
N GLU A 12 7.70 10.63 11.27
CA GLU A 12 8.97 10.25 11.90
C GLU A 12 8.75 9.39 13.15
N GLU A 13 7.83 9.80 14.04
CA GLU A 13 7.48 9.05 15.25
C GLU A 13 6.97 7.65 14.92
N GLU A 14 6.08 7.53 13.93
CA GLU A 14 5.56 6.23 13.49
C GLU A 14 6.66 5.36 12.88
N ALA A 15 7.60 5.93 12.12
CA ALA A 15 8.73 5.21 11.54
C ALA A 15 9.68 4.67 12.63
N GLU A 16 10.00 5.47 13.63
CA GLU A 16 10.83 5.08 14.78
C GLU A 16 10.22 3.90 15.56
N ILE A 17 8.89 3.88 15.71
CA ILE A 17 8.19 2.74 16.31
C ILE A 17 8.41 1.46 15.49
N TYR A 18 8.39 1.53 14.16
CA TYR A 18 8.69 0.38 13.31
C TYR A 18 10.14 -0.07 13.42
N PHE A 19 11.11 0.85 13.51
CA PHE A 19 12.51 0.48 13.71
C PHE A 19 12.70 -0.26 15.04
N LYS A 20 12.11 0.22 16.13
CA LYS A 20 12.14 -0.48 17.43
C LYS A 20 11.54 -1.88 17.37
N LYS A 21 10.46 -2.09 16.60
CA LYS A 21 9.90 -3.43 16.37
C LYS A 21 10.88 -4.35 15.64
N ILE A 22 11.57 -3.84 14.62
CA ILE A 22 12.56 -4.60 13.85
C ILE A 22 13.77 -4.95 14.73
N GLU A 23 14.25 -4.01 15.55
CA GLU A 23 15.32 -4.26 16.52
C GLU A 23 14.92 -5.32 17.55
N ALA A 24 13.69 -5.27 18.07
CA ALA A 24 13.17 -6.27 18.99
C ALA A 24 13.06 -7.68 18.36
N LEU A 25 12.93 -7.77 17.03
CA LEU A 25 12.97 -9.03 16.28
C LEU A 25 14.41 -9.55 16.06
N GLY A 26 15.43 -8.85 16.54
CA GLY A 26 16.84 -9.17 16.34
C GLY A 26 17.47 -8.46 15.13
N GLY A 27 16.82 -7.43 14.60
CA GLY A 27 17.29 -6.64 13.46
C GLY A 27 16.68 -7.08 12.12
N VAL A 28 17.15 -6.46 11.04
CA VAL A 28 16.55 -6.59 9.70
C VAL A 28 16.65 -8.02 9.15
N ILE A 29 17.80 -8.69 9.30
CA ILE A 29 18.01 -10.03 8.74
C ILE A 29 17.10 -11.07 9.41
N PRO A 30 16.99 -11.14 10.75
CA PRO A 30 15.99 -11.99 11.39
C PRO A 30 14.55 -11.62 11.03
N ALA A 31 14.22 -10.33 10.91
CA ALA A 31 12.88 -9.89 10.52
C ALA A 31 12.48 -10.36 9.10
N ILE A 32 13.42 -10.34 8.14
CA ILE A 32 13.20 -10.92 6.80
C ILE A 32 12.94 -12.42 6.89
N LYS A 33 13.77 -13.16 7.64
CA LYS A 33 13.59 -14.62 7.81
C LYS A 33 12.27 -14.97 8.51
N ALA A 34 11.80 -14.09 9.39
CA ALA A 34 10.51 -14.21 10.07
C ALA A 34 9.32 -13.76 9.19
N ASN A 35 9.54 -13.42 7.92
CA ASN A 35 8.53 -12.89 6.99
C ASN A 35 7.78 -11.66 7.53
N PHE A 36 8.42 -10.87 8.38
CA PHE A 36 7.79 -9.72 9.03
C PHE A 36 7.31 -8.69 7.99
N PHE A 37 8.19 -8.30 7.08
CA PHE A 37 7.88 -7.29 6.05
C PHE A 37 6.78 -7.75 5.09
N GLN A 38 6.84 -9.01 4.63
CA GLN A 38 5.83 -9.58 3.75
C GLN A 38 4.46 -9.61 4.42
N LYS A 39 4.41 -9.96 5.72
CA LYS A 39 3.18 -9.95 6.51
C LYS A 39 2.61 -8.54 6.67
N GLU A 40 3.46 -7.55 6.98
CA GLU A 40 3.01 -6.15 7.11
C GLU A 40 2.46 -5.59 5.80
N ILE A 41 3.14 -5.86 4.67
CA ILE A 41 2.66 -5.47 3.34
C ILE A 41 1.32 -6.13 3.05
N ALA A 42 1.19 -7.45 3.26
CA ALA A 42 -0.05 -8.17 3.02
C ALA A 42 -1.21 -7.67 3.89
N ASN A 43 -0.96 -7.38 5.17
CA ASN A 43 -1.96 -6.80 6.08
C ASN A 43 -2.43 -5.42 5.58
N SER A 44 -1.49 -4.57 5.15
CA SER A 44 -1.80 -3.25 4.60
C SER A 44 -2.60 -3.34 3.30
N SER A 45 -2.21 -4.23 2.38
CA SER A 45 -2.94 -4.50 1.14
C SER A 45 -4.35 -5.03 1.41
N TYR A 46 -4.51 -5.94 2.37
CA TYR A 46 -5.82 -6.46 2.75
C TYR A 46 -6.73 -5.36 3.31
N LYS A 47 -6.18 -4.51 4.20
CA LYS A 47 -6.92 -3.36 4.74
C LYS A 47 -7.34 -2.41 3.61
N TYR A 48 -6.42 -2.07 2.71
CA TYR A 48 -6.70 -1.22 1.57
C TYR A 48 -7.80 -1.80 0.66
N GLN A 49 -7.73 -3.10 0.36
CA GLN A 49 -8.75 -3.79 -0.43
C GLN A 49 -10.12 -3.74 0.27
N ARG A 50 -10.17 -3.97 1.58
CA ARG A 50 -11.41 -3.85 2.37
C ARG A 50 -11.97 -2.43 2.37
N GLU A 51 -11.13 -1.40 2.46
CA GLU A 51 -11.56 0.00 2.38
C GLU A 51 -12.19 0.32 1.02
N ILE A 52 -11.68 -0.28 -0.07
CA ILE A 52 -12.27 -0.14 -1.41
C ILE A 52 -13.63 -0.83 -1.49
N GLU A 53 -13.72 -2.06 -0.99
CA GLU A 53 -14.94 -2.87 -1.05
C GLU A 53 -16.08 -2.29 -0.20
N SER A 54 -15.74 -1.76 0.98
CA SER A 54 -16.68 -1.10 1.90
C SER A 54 -17.05 0.33 1.46
N LYS A 55 -16.39 0.87 0.42
CA LYS A 55 -16.51 2.27 -0.02
C LYS A 55 -16.05 3.31 1.00
N ASP A 56 -15.33 2.92 2.05
CA ASP A 56 -14.63 3.85 2.95
C ASP A 56 -13.55 4.66 2.20
N ARG A 57 -13.02 4.07 1.12
CA ARG A 57 -12.11 4.73 0.16
C ARG A 57 -12.71 4.68 -1.23
N ILE A 58 -13.06 5.84 -1.79
CA ILE A 58 -13.62 5.95 -3.13
C ILE A 58 -12.51 6.07 -4.17
N ILE A 59 -12.52 5.16 -5.15
CA ILE A 59 -11.71 5.17 -6.37
C ILE A 59 -12.66 5.41 -7.55
N VAL A 60 -12.65 6.65 -8.04
CA VAL A 60 -13.51 7.11 -9.13
C VAL A 60 -13.27 6.26 -10.39
N GLY A 61 -14.35 5.74 -10.96
CA GLY A 61 -14.33 4.87 -12.13
C GLY A 61 -14.07 3.39 -11.82
N VAL A 62 -13.73 3.04 -10.57
CA VAL A 62 -13.45 1.65 -10.16
C VAL A 62 -14.50 1.13 -9.20
N ASN A 63 -14.69 1.73 -8.02
CA ASN A 63 -15.70 1.27 -7.04
C ASN A 63 -16.91 2.21 -6.92
N ASP A 64 -16.78 3.45 -7.42
CA ASP A 64 -17.88 4.39 -7.53
C ASP A 64 -17.73 5.27 -8.78
N PHE A 65 -18.84 5.85 -9.24
CA PHE A 65 -18.89 6.69 -10.44
C PHE A 65 -18.36 6.01 -11.72
N GLN A 66 -18.68 4.72 -11.90
CA GLN A 66 -18.30 3.97 -13.10
C GLN A 66 -19.03 4.51 -14.34
N LEU A 67 -18.28 4.66 -15.44
CA LEU A 67 -18.85 4.97 -16.75
C LEU A 67 -19.58 3.74 -17.31
N ARG A 68 -20.75 3.93 -17.91
CA ARG A 68 -21.56 2.83 -18.49
C ARG A 68 -20.93 2.22 -19.74
N GLU A 69 -20.09 2.97 -20.44
CA GLU A 69 -19.39 2.51 -21.64
C GLU A 69 -17.91 2.30 -21.33
N ALA A 70 -17.43 1.08 -21.59
CA ALA A 70 -16.02 0.76 -21.49
C ALA A 70 -15.27 1.45 -22.63
N CYS A 71 -14.39 2.40 -22.30
CA CYS A 71 -13.45 2.97 -23.26
C CYS A 71 -12.37 1.91 -23.54
N ALA A 72 -12.52 1.18 -24.64
CA ALA A 72 -11.57 0.15 -25.03
C ALA A 72 -10.30 0.80 -25.60
N THR A 73 -9.28 0.99 -24.76
CA THR A 73 -7.94 1.35 -25.23
C THR A 73 -7.29 0.12 -25.89
N PRO A 74 -6.76 0.23 -27.11
CA PRO A 74 -6.09 -0.90 -27.76
C PRO A 74 -4.87 -1.32 -26.94
N LEU A 75 -4.84 -2.59 -26.54
CA LEU A 75 -3.70 -3.17 -25.84
C LEU A 75 -2.57 -3.46 -26.84
N LEU A 76 -1.35 -3.06 -26.51
CA LEU A 76 -0.17 -3.46 -27.26
C LEU A 76 0.05 -4.97 -27.08
N LYS A 77 0.00 -5.73 -28.18
CA LYS A 77 0.39 -7.14 -28.20
C LYS A 77 1.86 -7.23 -28.56
N ILE A 78 2.64 -7.91 -27.73
CA ILE A 78 4.03 -8.24 -28.01
C ILE A 78 4.05 -9.67 -28.56
N ASP A 79 4.52 -9.83 -29.80
CA ASP A 79 4.70 -11.14 -30.44
C ASP A 79 6.02 -11.78 -29.98
N GLU A 80 5.98 -13.05 -29.54
CA GLU A 80 7.13 -13.81 -29.04
C GLU A 80 8.07 -14.35 -30.15
N LYS A 81 8.26 -13.60 -31.23
CA LYS A 81 9.29 -13.94 -32.24
C LYS A 81 10.56 -13.14 -31.98
N SER A 82 11.40 -13.69 -31.09
CA SER A 82 12.86 -13.48 -31.09
C SER A 82 13.55 -14.69 -31.70
#